data_AF-A0AAV0LCC1-F1
#
_entry.id   AF-A0AAV0LCC1-F1
#
_cell.length_a   1.000
_cell.length_b   1.000
_cell.length_c   1.000
_cell.angle_alpha   90.00
_cell.angle_beta   90.00
_cell.angle_gamma   90.00
#
_symmetry.space_group_name_H-M   'P 1'
#
loop_
_entity.id
_entity.type
_entity.pdbx_description
1 polymer ?
#
loop_
_entity_poly.entity_id
_entity_poly.type
_entity_poly.pdbx_seq_one_letter_code
_entity_poly.pdbx_strand_id
1 'polypeptide(L)'
;MVNDKSLQQNLHCSYFHVIPFYLLLFTQLLGDMLLDRSNSAVMVRYVSSLDNLRIMMNLFREEKKSIQMEAFHVFKLFVANQSKPPEIVGVLIQNKNKLLRFLAGLTTEKEDEQFEADKSEVIREIATLDTRERAITDSDNEAES
;
A
#
# COMPACT_ATOMS: atom_id res chain seq x y z
N MET A 1 35.78 -18.99 -28.67
CA MET A 1 35.47 -18.83 -27.23
C MET A 1 34.45 -17.71 -27.12
N VAL A 2 33.17 -18.06 -27.10
CA VAL A 2 32.08 -17.09 -26.91
C VAL A 2 32.15 -16.60 -25.47
N ASN A 3 32.12 -15.27 -25.31
CA ASN A 3 32.54 -14.55 -24.11
C ASN A 3 31.56 -14.79 -22.95
N ASP A 4 32.01 -15.39 -21.85
CA ASP A 4 31.22 -15.73 -20.64
C ASP A 4 30.48 -14.49 -20.07
N LYS A 5 31.11 -13.31 -20.19
CA LYS A 5 30.50 -12.03 -19.81
C LYS A 5 29.26 -11.65 -20.65
N SER A 6 29.21 -12.05 -21.91
CA SER A 6 28.06 -11.78 -22.78
C SER A 6 26.86 -12.67 -22.47
N LEU A 7 27.09 -13.90 -21.99
CA LEU A 7 26.02 -14.78 -21.50
C LEU A 7 25.47 -14.29 -20.16
N GLN A 8 26.35 -13.92 -19.21
CA GLN A 8 25.95 -13.33 -17.92
C GLN A 8 25.16 -12.01 -18.11
N GLN A 9 25.59 -11.13 -19.02
CA GLN A 9 24.87 -9.89 -19.33
C GLN A 9 23.51 -10.14 -20.00
N ASN A 10 23.41 -11.15 -20.88
CA ASN A 10 22.15 -11.52 -21.52
C ASN A 10 21.17 -12.20 -20.56
N LEU A 11 21.66 -13.03 -19.62
CA LEU A 11 20.82 -13.55 -18.53
C LEU A 11 20.35 -12.39 -17.65
N HIS A 12 21.23 -11.52 -17.18
CA HIS A 12 20.86 -10.38 -16.33
C HIS A 12 19.82 -9.47 -17.01
N CYS A 13 19.96 -9.20 -18.31
CA CYS A 13 18.99 -8.40 -19.08
C CYS A 13 17.65 -9.12 -19.30
N SER A 14 17.66 -10.45 -19.48
CA SER A 14 16.45 -11.26 -19.64
C SER A 14 15.67 -11.40 -18.33
N TYR A 15 16.37 -11.63 -17.21
CA TYR A 15 15.75 -11.78 -15.88
C TYR A 15 15.25 -10.44 -15.31
N PHE A 16 15.97 -9.34 -15.51
CA PHE A 16 15.57 -8.02 -15.01
C PHE A 16 14.28 -7.50 -15.67
N HIS A 17 13.94 -7.98 -16.88
CA HIS A 17 12.69 -7.62 -17.55
C HIS A 17 11.50 -8.53 -17.16
N VAL A 18 11.75 -9.79 -16.78
CA VAL A 18 10.69 -10.72 -16.33
C VAL A 18 10.43 -10.71 -14.83
N ILE A 19 11.40 -10.36 -13.98
CA ILE A 19 11.18 -10.16 -12.52
C ILE A 19 9.99 -9.21 -12.24
N PRO A 20 9.83 -8.08 -12.96
CA PRO A 20 8.64 -7.23 -12.85
C PRO A 20 7.34 -7.93 -13.23
N PHE A 21 7.36 -8.85 -14.19
CA PHE A 21 6.19 -9.63 -14.61
C PHE A 21 5.81 -10.68 -13.55
N TYR A 22 6.80 -11.38 -12.97
CA TYR A 22 6.56 -12.32 -11.87
C TYR A 22 6.14 -11.61 -10.57
N LEU A 23 6.70 -10.42 -10.30
CA LEU A 23 6.29 -9.59 -9.17
C LEU A 23 4.86 -9.05 -9.37
N LEU A 24 4.50 -8.62 -10.59
CA LEU A 24 3.15 -8.20 -10.93
C LEU A 24 2.13 -9.33 -10.76
N LEU A 25 2.43 -10.53 -11.27
CA LEU A 25 1.57 -11.71 -11.11
C LEU A 25 1.42 -12.12 -9.64
N PHE A 26 2.51 -12.06 -8.86
CA PHE A 26 2.46 -12.35 -7.42
C PHE A 26 1.60 -11.34 -6.66
N THR A 27 1.73 -10.04 -6.97
CA THR A 27 0.98 -8.99 -6.28
C THR A 27 -0.51 -9.05 -6.62
N GLN A 28 -0.85 -9.32 -7.90
CA GLN A 28 -2.23 -9.59 -8.32
C GLN A 28 -2.83 -10.81 -7.62
N LEU A 29 -2.09 -11.92 -7.56
CA LEU A 29 -2.59 -13.14 -6.94
C LEU A 29 -2.76 -12.98 -5.42
N LEU A 30 -1.90 -12.18 -4.79
CA LEU A 30 -2.02 -11.81 -3.38
C LEU A 30 -3.23 -10.89 -3.15
N GLY A 31 -3.47 -9.92 -4.05
CA GLY A 31 -4.66 -9.08 -4.05
C GLY A 31 -5.94 -9.91 -4.19
N ASP A 32 -6.01 -10.78 -5.19
CA ASP A 32 -7.15 -11.66 -5.44
C ASP A 32 -7.43 -12.60 -4.27
N MET A 33 -6.39 -13.19 -3.66
CA MET A 33 -6.57 -14.05 -2.48
C MET A 33 -7.02 -13.27 -1.23
N LEU A 34 -6.49 -12.06 -1.01
CA LEU A 34 -6.84 -11.25 0.16
C LEU A 34 -8.22 -10.59 0.02
N LEU A 35 -8.69 -10.34 -1.21
CA LEU A 35 -10.01 -9.78 -1.51
C LEU A 35 -11.11 -10.86 -1.57
N ASP A 36 -10.75 -12.15 -1.57
CA ASP A 36 -11.73 -13.23 -1.44
C ASP A 36 -12.38 -13.21 -0.05
N ARG A 37 -13.72 -13.13 -0.05
CA ARG A 37 -14.57 -13.10 1.15
C ARG A 37 -14.31 -14.29 2.09
N SER A 38 -13.87 -15.43 1.52
CA SER A 38 -13.53 -16.66 2.22
C SER A 38 -12.25 -16.54 3.06
N ASN A 39 -11.38 -15.57 2.74
CA ASN A 39 -10.09 -15.33 3.39
C ASN A 39 -10.09 -14.08 4.30
N SER A 40 -11.27 -13.56 4.65
CA SER A 40 -11.42 -12.35 5.46
C SER A 40 -10.62 -12.38 6.77
N ALA A 41 -10.49 -13.53 7.43
CA ALA A 41 -9.67 -13.68 8.63
C ALA A 41 -8.16 -13.50 8.38
N VAL A 42 -7.67 -13.93 7.21
CA VAL A 42 -6.26 -13.76 6.79
C VAL A 42 -6.01 -12.32 6.37
N MET A 43 -6.96 -11.71 5.65
CA MET A 43 -6.91 -10.29 5.27
C MET A 43 -6.84 -9.39 6.51
N VAL A 44 -7.69 -9.60 7.52
CA VAL A 44 -7.67 -8.83 8.77
C VAL A 44 -6.33 -8.93 9.48
N ARG A 45 -5.72 -10.12 9.54
CA ARG A 45 -4.36 -10.29 10.10
C ARG A 45 -3.30 -9.58 9.27
N TYR A 46 -3.41 -9.65 7.95
CA TYR A 46 -2.46 -9.03 7.03
C TYR A 46 -2.46 -7.50 7.17
N VAL A 47 -3.64 -6.88 7.19
CA VAL A 47 -3.81 -5.42 7.31
C VAL A 47 -3.55 -4.89 8.72
N SER A 48 -3.36 -5.78 9.70
CA SER A 48 -3.00 -5.44 11.08
C SER A 48 -1.50 -5.52 11.35
N SER A 49 -0.69 -5.95 10.37
CA SER A 49 0.77 -6.07 10.53
C SER A 49 1.49 -4.83 10.00
N LEU A 50 2.35 -4.26 10.84
CA LEU A 50 3.18 -3.11 10.50
C LEU A 50 4.18 -3.41 9.38
N ASP A 51 4.75 -4.62 9.36
CA ASP A 51 5.74 -5.00 8.35
C ASP A 51 5.10 -5.12 6.97
N ASN A 52 3.85 -5.59 6.90
CA ASN A 52 3.10 -5.64 5.66
C ASN A 52 2.78 -4.24 5.12
N LEU A 53 2.41 -3.30 6.01
CA LEU A 53 2.23 -1.90 5.63
C LEU A 53 3.52 -1.31 5.07
N ARG A 54 4.66 -1.57 5.71
CA ARG A 54 5.99 -1.10 5.24
C ARG A 54 6.33 -1.64 3.87
N ILE A 55 6.03 -2.92 3.59
CA ILE A 55 6.22 -3.51 2.26
C ILE A 55 5.40 -2.71 1.23
N MET A 56 4.11 -2.47 1.49
CA MET A 56 3.26 -1.69 0.58
C MET A 56 3.78 -0.26 0.37
N MET A 57 4.22 0.41 1.43
CA MET A 57 4.79 1.76 1.34
C MET A 57 6.14 1.78 0.60
N ASN A 58 6.93 0.71 0.68
CA ASN A 58 8.16 0.58 -0.09
C ASN A 58 7.87 0.38 -1.59
N LEU A 59 6.82 -0.35 -1.95
CA LEU A 59 6.41 -0.53 -3.34
C LEU A 59 5.98 0.79 -4.01
N PHE A 60 5.52 1.78 -3.25
CA PHE A 60 5.28 3.14 -3.79
C PHE A 60 6.54 3.85 -4.27
N ARG A 61 7.74 3.36 -3.93
CA ARG A 61 9.03 3.93 -4.37
C ARG A 61 9.54 3.31 -5.67
N GLU A 62 8.88 2.29 -6.19
CA GLU A 62 9.24 1.64 -7.45
C GLU A 62 9.00 2.59 -8.64
N GLU A 63 9.82 2.48 -9.70
CA GLU A 63 9.70 3.34 -10.88
C GLU A 63 8.46 3.02 -11.74
N LYS A 64 7.95 1.80 -11.63
CA LYS A 64 6.85 1.32 -12.47
C LYS A 64 5.50 1.69 -11.89
N LYS A 65 4.74 2.52 -12.62
CA LYS A 65 3.36 2.89 -12.25
C LYS A 65 2.46 1.68 -12.01
N SER A 66 2.59 0.59 -12.78
CA SER A 66 1.78 -0.61 -12.58
C SER A 66 1.96 -1.24 -11.20
N ILE A 67 3.19 -1.23 -10.66
CA ILE A 67 3.48 -1.75 -9.32
C ILE A 67 2.89 -0.83 -8.26
N GLN A 68 3.03 0.49 -8.45
CA GLN A 68 2.46 1.49 -7.54
C GLN A 68 0.93 1.39 -7.45
N MET A 69 0.28 1.14 -8.59
CA MET A 69 -1.18 0.92 -8.68
C MET A 69 -1.62 -0.32 -7.92
N GLU A 70 -0.93 -1.44 -8.13
CA GLU A 70 -1.27 -2.69 -7.44
C GLU A 70 -1.04 -2.56 -5.91
N ALA A 71 0.07 -1.92 -5.52
CA ALA A 71 0.33 -1.61 -4.12
C ALA A 71 -0.76 -0.70 -3.51
N PHE A 72 -1.32 0.22 -4.29
CA PHE A 72 -2.41 1.09 -3.84
C PHE A 72 -3.69 0.27 -3.55
N HIS A 73 -4.05 -0.68 -4.40
CA HIS A 73 -5.23 -1.53 -4.20
C HIS A 73 -5.17 -2.36 -2.92
N VAL A 74 -3.97 -2.75 -2.47
CA VAL A 74 -3.78 -3.42 -1.18
C VAL A 74 -3.68 -2.39 -0.05
N PHE A 75 -2.97 -1.28 -0.25
CA PHE A 75 -2.81 -0.22 0.74
C PHE A 75 -4.14 0.39 1.20
N LYS A 76 -5.13 0.56 0.29
CA LYS A 76 -6.45 1.08 0.67
C LYS A 76 -7.13 0.22 1.75
N LEU A 77 -6.84 -1.08 1.81
CA LEU A 77 -7.39 -1.97 2.84
C LEU A 77 -6.83 -1.65 4.24
N PHE A 78 -5.56 -1.26 4.35
CA PHE A 78 -4.97 -0.82 5.62
C PHE A 78 -5.64 0.46 6.12
N VAL A 79 -5.92 1.39 5.21
CA VAL A 79 -6.56 2.67 5.54
C VAL A 79 -8.05 2.49 5.84
N ALA A 80 -8.74 1.59 5.13
CA ALA A 80 -10.16 1.28 5.36
C ALA A 80 -10.40 0.42 6.61
N ASN A 81 -9.37 -0.22 7.20
CA ASN A 81 -9.52 -1.06 8.38
C ASN A 81 -10.05 -0.26 9.58
N GLN A 82 -11.28 -0.52 10.04
CA GLN A 82 -11.88 0.24 11.15
C GLN A 82 -11.15 -0.01 12.49
N SER A 83 -10.62 -1.21 12.70
CA SER A 83 -9.82 -1.60 13.88
C SER A 83 -8.32 -1.54 13.57
N LYS A 84 -7.85 -0.36 13.14
CA LYS A 84 -6.42 -0.12 12.85
C LYS A 84 -5.60 -0.20 14.15
N PRO A 85 -4.55 -1.03 14.22
CA PRO A 85 -3.61 -1.03 15.33
C PRO A 85 -2.93 0.34 15.49
N PRO A 86 -2.63 0.77 16.73
CA PRO A 86 -2.04 2.10 16.99
C PRO A 86 -0.67 2.28 16.30
N GLU A 87 0.10 1.21 16.15
CA GLU A 87 1.38 1.24 15.43
C GLU A 87 1.22 1.61 13.95
N ILE A 88 0.17 1.10 13.30
CA ILE A 88 -0.15 1.42 11.91
C ILE A 88 -0.60 2.88 11.80
N VAL A 89 -1.47 3.33 12.71
CA VAL A 89 -1.91 4.74 12.77
C VAL A 89 -0.71 5.67 12.93
N GLY A 90 0.20 5.36 13.85
CA GLY A 90 1.42 6.13 14.07
C GLY A 90 2.28 6.25 12.81
N VAL A 91 2.49 5.17 12.06
CA VAL A 91 3.24 5.22 10.79
C VAL A 91 2.53 6.03 9.72
N LEU A 92 1.21 5.91 9.61
CA LEU A 92 0.41 6.71 8.66
C LEU A 92 0.49 8.21 8.98
N ILE A 93 0.41 8.59 10.26
CA ILE A 93 0.54 9.99 10.69
C ILE A 93 1.95 10.52 10.43
N GLN A 94 2.99 9.77 10.81
CA GLN A 94 4.39 10.18 10.59
C GLN A 94 4.70 10.41 9.10
N ASN A 95 4.06 9.66 8.20
CA ASN A 95 4.28 9.75 6.76
C ASN A 95 3.18 10.52 6.02
N LYS A 96 2.22 11.10 6.74
CA LYS A 96 0.99 11.71 6.19
C LYS A 96 1.25 12.65 5.03
N ASN A 97 2.11 13.65 5.22
CA ASN A 97 2.39 14.65 4.18
C ASN A 97 2.98 14.04 2.91
N LYS A 98 3.84 13.02 3.06
CA LYS A 98 4.46 12.32 1.92
C LYS A 98 3.43 11.46 1.18
N LEU A 99 2.58 10.75 1.94
CA LEU A 99 1.50 9.93 1.40
C LEU A 99 0.48 10.76 0.62
N LEU A 100 0.00 11.87 1.20
CA LEU A 100 -0.97 12.74 0.52
C LEU A 100 -0.40 13.32 -0.77
N ARG A 101 0.87 13.75 -0.77
CA ARG A 101 1.54 14.23 -1.97
C ARG A 101 1.69 13.15 -3.04
N PHE A 102 2.05 11.93 -2.64
CA PHE A 102 2.16 10.80 -3.56
C PHE A 102 0.79 10.46 -4.17
N LEU A 103 -0.25 10.31 -3.35
CA LEU A 103 -1.60 9.98 -3.80
C LEU A 103 -2.19 11.04 -4.71
N ALA A 104 -1.90 12.32 -4.48
CA ALA A 104 -2.32 13.40 -5.39
C ALA A 104 -1.67 13.30 -6.78
N GLY A 105 -0.45 12.76 -6.87
CA GLY A 105 0.27 12.55 -8.13
C GLY A 105 0.04 11.17 -8.77
N LEU A 106 -0.63 10.25 -8.05
CA LEU A 106 -0.93 8.92 -8.56
C LEU A 106 -2.14 9.02 -9.51
N THR A 107 -1.89 8.79 -10.80
CA THR A 107 -2.91 8.83 -11.85
C THR A 107 -2.85 7.59 -12.72
N THR A 108 -4.01 7.14 -13.17
CA THR A 108 -4.18 6.09 -14.17
C THR A 108 -4.02 6.66 -15.58
N GLU A 109 -3.60 5.83 -16.53
CA GLU A 109 -3.54 6.22 -17.96
C GLU A 109 -4.93 6.29 -18.62
N LYS A 110 -5.94 5.67 -17.99
CA LYS A 110 -7.34 5.68 -18.41
C LYS A 110 -8.18 6.34 -17.32
N GLU A 111 -9.24 7.03 -17.71
CA GLU A 111 -10.26 7.50 -16.75
C GLU A 111 -10.89 6.29 -16.06
N ASP A 112 -10.47 6.04 -14.82
CA ASP A 112 -10.99 5.00 -13.95
C ASP A 112 -11.68 5.70 -12.77
N GLU A 113 -12.98 5.93 -12.92
CA GLU A 113 -13.79 6.62 -11.91
C GLU A 113 -13.76 5.90 -10.55
N GLN A 114 -13.69 4.57 -10.56
CA GLN A 114 -13.64 3.78 -9.33
C GLN A 114 -12.32 3.99 -8.59
N PHE A 115 -11.21 3.99 -9.32
CA PHE A 115 -9.89 4.28 -8.75
C PHE A 115 -9.83 5.69 -8.16
N GLU A 116 -10.33 6.70 -8.87
CA GLU A 116 -10.33 8.08 -8.38
C GLU A 116 -11.22 8.26 -7.14
N ALA A 117 -12.35 7.53 -7.06
CA ALA A 117 -13.20 7.48 -5.87
C ALA A 117 -12.47 6.85 -4.67
N ASP A 118 -11.87 5.66 -4.86
CA ASP A 118 -11.10 4.96 -3.82
C ASP A 118 -9.94 5.82 -3.32
N LYS A 119 -9.23 6.49 -4.24
CA LYS A 119 -8.11 7.39 -3.93
C LYS A 119 -8.56 8.58 -3.11
N SER A 120 -9.67 9.20 -3.48
CA SER A 120 -10.24 10.33 -2.74
C SER A 120 -10.66 9.93 -1.33
N GLU A 121 -11.22 8.74 -1.16
CA GLU A 121 -11.57 8.20 0.15
C GLU A 121 -10.33 7.95 1.03
N VAL A 122 -9.28 7.33 0.48
CA VAL A 122 -8.03 7.08 1.20
C VAL A 122 -7.36 8.40 1.63
N ILE A 123 -7.32 9.39 0.73
CA ILE A 123 -6.78 10.73 1.02
C ILE A 123 -7.55 11.38 2.19
N ARG A 124 -8.89 11.33 2.14
CA ARG A 124 -9.76 11.88 3.19
C ARG A 124 -9.50 11.20 4.52
N GLU A 125 -9.46 9.87 4.56
CA GLU A 125 -9.26 9.12 5.80
C GLU A 125 -7.89 9.46 6.42
N ILE A 126 -6.81 9.44 5.64
CA ILE A 126 -5.45 9.83 6.10
C ILE A 126 -5.42 11.27 6.60
N ALA A 127 -6.12 12.19 5.92
CA ALA A 127 -6.20 13.59 6.34
C ALA A 127 -6.85 13.74 7.73
N THR A 128 -7.82 12.88 8.07
CA THR A 128 -8.57 12.94 9.34
C THR A 128 -7.92 12.22 10.53
N LEU A 129 -6.85 11.43 10.32
CA LEU A 129 -6.22 10.64 11.39
C LEU A 129 -5.73 11.49 12.58
N ASP A 130 -5.14 12.67 12.33
CA ASP A 130 -4.66 13.57 13.41
C ASP A 130 -5.77 14.09 14.32
N THR A 131 -7.02 14.15 13.83
CA THR A 131 -8.17 14.63 14.61
C THR A 131 -8.71 13.55 15.53
N ARG A 132 -8.64 12.27 15.09
CA ARG A 132 -9.14 11.14 15.89
C ARG A 132 -8.22 10.78 17.06
N GLU A 133 -6.91 10.94 16.92
CA GLU A 133 -5.97 10.65 18.02
C GLU A 133 -6.13 11.67 19.16
N ARG A 134 -6.31 12.96 18.84
CA ARG A 134 -6.60 13.99 19.87
C ARG A 134 -7.93 13.75 20.60
N ALA A 135 -8.97 13.32 19.88
CA ALA A 135 -10.26 13.03 20.49
C ALA A 135 -10.21 11.87 21.50
N ILE A 136 -9.32 10.88 21.30
CA ILE A 136 -9.13 9.76 22.24
C ILE A 136 -8.36 10.21 23.47
N THR A 137 -7.30 11.01 23.30
CA THR A 137 -6.53 11.52 24.45
C THR A 137 -7.34 12.49 25.32
N ASP A 138 -8.31 13.20 24.72
CA ASP A 138 -9.18 14.12 25.46
C ASP A 138 -10.29 13.35 26.22
N SER A 139 -10.81 12.25 25.65
CA SER A 139 -11.82 11.42 26.33
C SER A 139 -11.27 10.62 27.51
N ASP A 140 -10.00 10.19 27.46
CA ASP A 140 -9.37 9.46 28.56
C ASP A 140 -9.03 10.40 29.74
N ASN A 141 -8.75 11.68 29.49
CA ASN A 141 -8.47 12.68 30.52
C ASN A 141 -9.74 13.18 31.25
N GLU A 142 -10.91 13.15 30.61
CA GLU A 142 -12.19 13.49 31.25
C GLU A 142 -12.73 12.34 32.14
N ALA A 143 -12.31 11.09 31.92
CA ALA A 143 -12.73 9.94 32.73
C ALA A 143 -11.94 9.78 34.04
N GLU A 144 -10.85 10.52 34.22
CA GLU A 144 -10.02 10.55 35.45
C GLU A 144 -10.20 11.82 36.30
N SER A 145 -11.14 12.70 35.96
CA SER A 145 -11.50 13.92 36.74
C SER A 145 -12.83 13.79 37.47
#